data_AF-A0A2A2AE36-F1
#
_entry.id   AF-A0A2A2AE36-F1
#
_cell.length_a   1.000
_cell.length_b   1.000
_cell.length_c   1.000
_cell.angle_alpha   90.00
_cell.angle_beta   90.00
_cell.angle_gamma   90.00
#
_symmetry.space_group_name_H-M   'P 1'
#
loop_
_entity.id
_entity.type
_entity.pdbx_description
1 polymer ?
#
loop_
_entity_poly.entity_id
_entity_poly.type
_entity_poly.pdbx_seq_one_letter_code
_entity_poly.pdbx_strand_id
1 'polypeptide(L)'
;MGLHIDRSHPGHQDEIGIDIAWGSGRRQRLVFSDCYQCNIAMNMGVIAEEKLLYADAVSVNDKDEQFLQKWARIGGDLASLLCFSFVTEATHSKIEIYAMQFIVLDL
;
A
#
# COMPACT_ATOMS: atom_id res chain seq x y z
N MET A 1 4.64 2.37 -13.20
CA MET A 1 3.83 2.27 -11.98
C MET A 1 3.02 3.55 -11.81
N GLY A 2 1.73 3.42 -11.49
CA GLY A 2 0.82 4.53 -11.21
C GLY A 2 0.31 4.46 -9.77
N LEU A 3 0.09 5.60 -9.13
CA LEU A 3 -0.46 5.70 -7.77
C LEU A 3 -1.76 6.50 -7.83
N HIS A 4 -2.79 5.97 -7.18
CA HIS A 4 -4.13 6.54 -7.10
C HIS A 4 -4.48 6.69 -5.63
N ILE A 5 -5.00 7.85 -5.25
CA ILE A 5 -5.43 8.12 -3.87
C ILE A 5 -6.84 8.66 -3.97
N ASP A 6 -7.79 7.94 -3.37
CA ASP A 6 -9.15 8.42 -3.20
C ASP A 6 -9.41 8.65 -1.71
N ARG A 7 -9.59 9.93 -1.37
CA ARG A 7 -9.99 10.40 -0.04
C ARG A 7 -11.17 11.35 -0.14
N SER A 8 -12.05 11.13 -1.12
CA SER A 8 -13.19 12.00 -1.39
C SER A 8 -14.17 12.07 -0.22
N HIS A 9 -14.25 11.02 0.61
CA HIS A 9 -14.95 10.99 1.90
C HIS A 9 -14.09 10.38 3.01
N PRO A 10 -13.22 11.16 3.67
CA PRO A 10 -12.32 10.66 4.71
C PRO A 10 -13.06 9.89 5.82
N GLY A 11 -12.51 8.74 6.23
CA GLY A 11 -13.10 7.82 7.21
C GLY A 11 -14.14 6.85 6.64
N HIS A 12 -14.59 7.06 5.40
CA HIS A 12 -15.53 6.19 4.69
C HIS A 12 -14.99 5.70 3.35
N GLN A 13 -14.16 6.51 2.70
CA GLN A 13 -13.53 6.28 1.42
C GLN A 13 -12.10 6.77 1.54
N ASP A 14 -11.26 5.91 2.09
CA ASP A 14 -9.81 6.05 2.13
C ASP A 14 -9.22 4.86 1.37
N GLU A 15 -9.00 5.06 0.06
CA GLU A 15 -8.49 4.03 -0.83
C GLU A 15 -7.16 4.43 -1.48
N ILE A 16 -6.30 3.44 -1.65
CA ILE A 16 -5.04 3.57 -2.38
C ILE A 16 -5.02 2.55 -3.51
N GLY A 17 -4.75 3.00 -4.72
CA GLY A 17 -4.55 2.16 -5.89
C GLY A 17 -3.11 2.18 -6.36
N ILE A 18 -2.51 1.02 -6.64
CA ILE A 18 -1.18 0.93 -7.27
C ILE A 18 -1.28 0.12 -8.56
N ASP A 19 -0.89 0.74 -9.68
CA ASP A 19 -0.75 0.06 -10.96
C ASP A 19 0.61 -0.62 -11.05
N ILE A 20 0.60 -1.94 -11.19
CA ILE A 20 1.79 -2.78 -11.22
C ILE A 20 1.94 -3.46 -12.59
N ALA A 21 3.19 -3.57 -13.03
CA ALA A 21 3.57 -4.38 -14.18
C ALA A 21 4.33 -5.61 -13.65
N TRP A 22 3.82 -6.80 -14.00
CA TRP A 22 4.47 -8.06 -13.64
C TRP A 22 5.56 -8.42 -14.65
N GLY A 23 6.49 -9.30 -14.27
CA GLY A 23 7.52 -9.82 -15.18
C GLY A 23 6.96 -10.52 -16.42
N SER A 24 5.71 -10.98 -16.38
CA SER A 24 4.97 -11.55 -17.52
C SER A 24 4.46 -10.52 -18.53
N GLY A 25 4.55 -9.21 -18.23
CA GLY A 25 3.95 -8.14 -19.01
C GLY A 25 2.48 -7.84 -18.69
N ARG A 26 1.82 -8.65 -17.85
CA ARG A 26 0.46 -8.35 -17.36
C ARG A 26 0.49 -7.08 -16.51
N ARG A 27 -0.53 -6.23 -16.69
CA ARG A 27 -0.76 -5.04 -15.87
C ARG A 27 -2.01 -5.22 -15.02
N GLN A 28 -1.90 -4.85 -13.76
CA GLN A 28 -3.00 -4.95 -12.80
C GLN A 28 -2.98 -3.76 -11.85
N ARG A 29 -4.12 -3.47 -11.25
CA ARG A 29 -4.25 -2.51 -10.14
C ARG A 29 -4.50 -3.26 -8.85
N LEU A 30 -3.64 -3.04 -7.87
CA LEU A 30 -3.93 -3.39 -6.48
C LEU A 30 -4.72 -2.23 -5.87
N VAL A 31 -5.91 -2.52 -5.34
CA VAL A 31 -6.74 -1.52 -4.64
C VAL A 31 -6.81 -1.92 -3.18
N PHE A 32 -6.42 -0.99 -2.31
CA PHE A 32 -6.48 -1.12 -0.85
C PHE A 32 -7.61 -0.25 -0.34
N SER A 33 -8.48 -0.82 0.49
CA SER A 33 -9.65 -0.13 1.06
C SER A 33 -9.58 -0.19 2.59
N ASP A 34 -10.31 0.71 3.23
CA ASP A 34 -10.21 0.95 4.68
C ASP A 34 -8.76 1.27 5.08
N CYS A 35 -8.12 2.19 4.35
CA CYS A 35 -6.73 2.57 4.57
C CYS A 35 -6.58 3.47 5.81
N TYR A 36 -5.66 3.11 6.71
CA TYR A 36 -5.33 3.90 7.89
C TYR A 36 -4.05 4.73 7.71
N GLN A 37 -3.13 4.28 6.86
CA GLN A 37 -1.87 4.98 6.59
C GLN A 37 -1.28 4.57 5.25
N CYS A 38 -0.64 5.51 4.56
CA CYS A 38 0.16 5.25 3.37
C CYS A 38 1.47 6.03 3.48
N ASN A 39 2.60 5.31 3.49
CA ASN A 39 3.94 5.88 3.50
C ASN A 39 4.60 5.59 2.15
N ILE A 40 5.11 6.63 1.50
CA ILE A 40 5.69 6.52 0.16
C ILE A 40 7.03 7.22 0.18
N ALA A 41 8.10 6.45 -0.03
CA ALA A 41 9.47 6.94 -0.15
C ALA A 41 9.98 6.64 -1.56
N MET A 42 10.00 7.67 -2.41
CA MET A 42 10.34 7.54 -3.84
C MET A 42 11.74 8.05 -4.12
N ASN A 43 12.53 7.30 -4.88
CA ASN A 43 13.77 7.78 -5.47
C ASN A 43 13.51 8.20 -6.92
N MET A 44 13.96 9.40 -7.29
CA MET A 44 13.72 10.00 -8.62
C MET A 44 15.03 10.19 -9.38
N GLY A 45 14.95 10.39 -10.70
CA GLY A 45 16.11 10.69 -11.56
C GLY A 45 16.59 9.52 -12.43
N VAL A 46 15.84 8.42 -12.47
CA VAL A 46 16.10 7.28 -13.37
C VAL A 46 14.98 7.20 -14.41
N ILE A 47 15.35 7.06 -15.68
CA ILE A 47 14.40 6.77 -16.77
C ILE A 47 14.38 5.26 -16.97
N ALA A 48 13.38 4.60 -16.41
CA ALA A 48 13.18 3.16 -16.55
C ALA A 48 11.70 2.80 -16.41
N GLU A 49 11.33 1.62 -16.94
CA GLU A 49 10.03 1.02 -16.58
C GLU A 49 10.11 0.47 -15.17
N GLU A 50 9.23 0.94 -14.29
CA GLU A 50 9.21 0.51 -12.90
C GLU A 50 8.38 -0.77 -12.72
N LYS A 51 9.01 -1.81 -12.18
CA LYS A 51 8.41 -3.10 -11.81
C LYS A 51 8.53 -3.35 -10.31
N LEU A 52 7.76 -4.31 -9.79
CA LEU A 52 7.93 -4.77 -8.41
C LEU A 52 9.16 -5.66 -8.30
N LEU A 53 10.05 -5.31 -7.36
CA LEU A 53 11.17 -6.15 -6.94
C LEU A 53 10.75 -7.08 -5.80
N TYR A 54 10.06 -6.53 -4.80
CA TYR A 54 9.53 -7.26 -3.66
C TYR A 54 8.13 -6.76 -3.30
N ALA A 55 7.27 -7.66 -2.84
CA ALA A 55 5.99 -7.35 -2.25
C ALA A 55 5.76 -8.30 -1.05
N ASP A 56 5.25 -7.76 0.05
CA ASP A 56 4.98 -8.50 1.27
C ASP A 56 3.74 -7.96 1.99
N ALA A 57 3.11 -8.78 2.83
CA ALA A 57 1.98 -8.41 3.66
C ALA A 57 2.15 -9.02 5.06
N VAL A 58 2.22 -8.16 6.08
CA VAL A 58 2.43 -8.58 7.46
C VAL A 58 1.35 -7.98 8.35
N SER A 59 0.89 -8.75 9.32
CA SER A 59 0.02 -8.26 10.40
C SER A 59 0.66 -7.07 11.11
N VAL A 60 -0.10 -5.98 11.29
CA VAL A 60 0.42 -4.81 12.01
C VAL A 60 0.71 -5.14 13.48
N ASN A 61 0.00 -6.11 14.06
CA ASN A 61 0.27 -6.65 15.41
C ASN A 61 1.71 -7.16 15.56
N ASP A 62 2.30 -7.66 14.48
CA ASP A 62 3.64 -8.22 14.48
C ASP A 62 4.70 -7.21 14.01
N LYS A 63 4.29 -6.03 13.52
CA LYS A 63 5.17 -5.07 12.84
C LYS A 63 5.32 -3.73 13.58
N ASP A 64 4.23 -3.12 14.02
CA ASP A 64 4.22 -1.74 14.49
C ASP A 64 3.29 -1.53 15.69
N GLU A 65 3.81 -1.84 16.88
CA GLU A 65 3.09 -1.67 18.15
C GLU A 65 2.72 -0.19 18.41
N GLN A 66 3.58 0.75 18.02
CA GLN A 66 3.35 2.18 18.26
C GLN A 66 2.15 2.68 17.46
N PHE A 67 2.02 2.23 16.21
CA PHE A 67 0.85 2.51 15.39
C PHE A 67 -0.44 2.00 16.06
N LEU A 68 -0.45 0.77 16.57
CA LEU A 68 -1.62 0.20 17.23
C LEU A 68 -1.99 0.98 18.49
N GLN A 69 -1.00 1.34 19.32
CA GLN A 69 -1.24 2.14 20.52
C GLN A 69 -1.83 3.52 20.20
N LYS A 70 -1.39 4.16 19.11
CA LYS A 70 -1.94 5.45 18.63
C LYS A 70 -3.43 5.32 18.31
N TRP A 71 -3.81 4.28 17.58
CA TRP A 71 -5.19 4.10 17.10
C TRP A 71 -6.14 3.46 18.11
N ALA A 72 -5.64 2.62 19.02
CA ALA A 72 -6.42 2.07 20.12
C ALA A 72 -7.05 3.17 20.99
N ARG A 73 -6.36 4.32 21.15
CA ARG A 73 -6.88 5.49 21.88
C ARG A 73 -8.07 6.17 21.22
N ILE A 74 -8.29 5.91 19.93
CA ILE A 74 -9.34 6.52 19.10
C ILE A 74 -10.49 5.51 18.87
N GLY A 75 -10.35 4.27 19.35
CA GLY A 75 -11.40 3.25 19.33
C GLY A 75 -11.49 2.44 18.03
N GLY A 76 -10.45 2.42 17.19
CA GLY A 76 -10.42 1.57 16.01
C GLY A 76 -10.19 0.09 16.36
N ASP A 77 -10.98 -0.81 15.77
CA ASP A 77 -10.69 -2.25 15.79
C ASP A 77 -9.64 -2.55 14.70
N LEU A 78 -8.42 -2.87 15.12
CA LEU A 78 -7.28 -3.09 14.22
C LEU A 78 -6.79 -4.53 14.20
N ALA A 79 -7.55 -5.49 14.73
CA ALA A 79 -7.09 -6.86 14.88
C ALA A 79 -6.70 -7.51 13.54
N SER A 80 -7.36 -7.14 12.45
CA SER A 80 -7.12 -7.64 11.09
C SER A 80 -6.28 -6.71 10.22
N LEU A 81 -5.71 -5.64 10.77
CA LEU A 81 -4.98 -4.66 9.97
C LEU A 81 -3.66 -5.25 9.45
N LEU A 82 -3.45 -5.11 8.14
CA LEU A 82 -2.22 -5.54 7.47
C LEU A 82 -1.41 -4.32 7.02
N CYS A 83 -0.08 -4.46 7.05
CA CYS A 83 0.84 -3.58 6.36
C CYS A 83 1.32 -4.28 5.08
N PHE A 84 0.89 -3.75 3.94
CA PHE A 84 1.35 -4.14 2.62
C PHE A 84 2.58 -3.33 2.25
N SER A 85 3.68 -3.98 1.91
CA SER A 85 4.97 -3.33 1.61
C SER A 85 5.44 -3.70 0.21
N PHE A 86 5.85 -2.70 -0.57
CA PHE A 86 6.35 -2.85 -1.93
C PHE A 86 7.72 -2.20 -2.07
N VAL A 87 8.62 -2.86 -2.80
CA VAL A 87 9.89 -2.28 -3.25
C VAL A 87 9.94 -2.36 -4.77
N THR A 88 10.27 -1.25 -5.41
CA THR A 88 10.38 -1.21 -6.86
C THR A 88 11.80 -1.52 -7.34
N GLU A 89 11.93 -2.06 -8.55
CA GLU A 89 13.19 -2.60 -9.08
C GLU A 89 14.18 -1.53 -9.51
N ALA A 90 13.76 -0.58 -10.34
CA ALA A 90 14.68 0.36 -10.99
C ALA A 90 15.09 1.50 -10.05
N THR A 91 14.13 2.00 -9.27
CA THR A 91 14.38 3.13 -8.36
C THR A 91 14.60 2.72 -6.90
N HIS A 92 14.37 1.44 -6.52
CA HIS A 92 14.36 1.03 -5.11
C HIS A 92 13.41 1.87 -4.23
N SER A 93 12.36 2.42 -4.84
CA SER A 93 11.32 3.15 -4.12
C SER A 93 10.54 2.20 -3.22
N LYS A 94 10.08 2.70 -2.07
CA LYS A 94 9.35 1.92 -1.06
C LYS A 94 7.96 2.49 -0.84
N ILE A 95 6.97 1.61 -0.80
CA ILE A 95 5.58 1.96 -0.52
C ILE A 95 5.08 1.04 0.59
N GLU A 96 4.49 1.61 1.64
CA GLU A 96 3.81 0.87 2.70
C GLU A 96 2.37 1.36 2.86
N ILE A 97 1.41 0.45 2.91
CA ILE A 97 -0.02 0.74 3.05
C ILE A 97 -0.58 -0.10 4.19
N TYR A 98 -1.24 0.58 5.13
CA TYR A 98 -1.91 -0.03 6.28
C TYR A 98 -3.40 -0.07 5.94
N ALA A 99 -3.93 -1.25 5.66
CA ALA A 99 -5.31 -1.42 5.17
C ALA A 99 -5.92 -2.72 5.69
N MET A 100 -7.26 -2.75 5.78
CA MET A 100 -7.97 -3.97 6.18
C MET A 100 -8.16 -4.93 5.02
N GLN A 101 -8.25 -4.41 3.81
CA GLN A 101 -8.66 -5.17 2.64
C GLN A 101 -7.86 -4.75 1.41
N PHE A 102 -7.69 -5.70 0.49
CA PHE A 102 -7.21 -5.41 -0.84
C PHE A 102 -7.85 -6.30 -1.89
N ILE A 103 -7.93 -5.80 -3.11
CA ILE A 103 -8.35 -6.54 -4.30
C ILE A 103 -7.37 -6.32 -5.44
N VAL A 104 -7.43 -7.20 -6.44
CA VAL A 104 -6.62 -7.11 -7.65
C VAL A 104 -7.55 -6.99 -8.86
N LEU A 105 -7.33 -5.96 -9.66
CA LEU A 105 -8.11 -5.67 -10.87
C LEU A 105 -7.20 -5.77 -12.11
N ASP A 106 -7.71 -6.31 -13.20
CA ASP A 106 -7.01 -6.27 -14.50
C ASP A 106 -7.11 -4.89 -15.14
N LEU A 107 -6.03 -4.46 -15.80
CA LEU A 107 -5.91 -3.19 -16.53
C LEU A 107 -5.78 -3.41 -18.05
#